data_AF-A0A7W7W6J3-F1
#
_entry.id   AF-A0A7W7W6J3-F1
#
_cell.length_a   1.000
_cell.length_b   1.000
_cell.length_c   1.000
_cell.angle_alpha   90.00
_cell.angle_beta   90.00
_cell.angle_gamma   90.00
#
_symmetry.space_group_name_H-M   'P 1'
#
loop_
_entity.id
_entity.type
_entity.pdbx_description
1 polymer ?
#
loop_
_entity_poly.entity_id
_entity_poly.type
_entity_poly.pdbx_seq_one_letter_code
_entity_poly.pdbx_strand_id
1 'polypeptide(L)'
;MKEIDAVTEAWDFQCLRCLHVWEDVYEAFHADDGRPVVWRRRGFVTTAPWVDRSCPNCSAPQVKPLPSCGRRDVRKTPPRG
;
A
#
# COMPACT_ATOMS: atom_id res chain seq x y z
N MET A 1 -11.24 -15.56 -17.93
CA MET A 1 -10.25 -15.44 -16.85
C MET A 1 -10.44 -14.04 -16.31
N LYS A 2 -11.10 -13.86 -15.15
CA LYS A 2 -11.49 -12.51 -14.68
C LYS A 2 -10.24 -11.67 -14.44
N GLU A 3 -10.14 -10.54 -15.12
CA GLU A 3 -9.06 -9.57 -14.93
C GLU A 3 -9.16 -9.01 -13.52
N ILE A 4 -8.23 -9.42 -12.67
CA ILE A 4 -8.05 -8.81 -11.36
C ILE A 4 -7.24 -7.54 -11.64
N ASP A 5 -7.91 -6.39 -11.67
CA ASP A 5 -7.21 -5.13 -11.76
C ASP A 5 -6.44 -4.93 -10.45
N ALA A 6 -5.12 -4.92 -10.55
CA ALA A 6 -4.26 -4.64 -9.41
C ALA A 6 -3.73 -3.22 -9.59
N VAL A 7 -4.10 -2.36 -8.66
CA VAL A 7 -3.66 -0.97 -8.59
C VAL A 7 -2.45 -0.91 -7.67
N THR A 8 -1.35 -0.33 -8.15
CA THR A 8 -0.16 -0.11 -7.31
C THR A 8 -0.26 1.27 -6.67
N GLU A 9 -0.38 1.31 -5.34
CA GLU A 9 -0.50 2.51 -4.52
C GLU A 9 0.73 2.69 -3.64
N ALA A 10 1.37 3.86 -3.72
CA ALA A 10 2.40 4.27 -2.77
C ALA A 10 1.76 4.97 -1.56
N TRP A 11 2.18 4.55 -0.37
CA TRP A 11 1.68 5.04 0.90
C TRP A 11 2.83 5.58 1.74
N ASP A 12 2.70 6.82 2.17
CA ASP A 12 3.59 7.44 3.13
C ASP A 12 3.10 7.18 4.56
N PHE A 13 4.01 6.84 5.45
CA PHE A 13 3.69 6.60 6.85
C PHE A 13 4.60 7.42 7.74
N GLN A 14 4.04 7.93 8.83
CA GLN A 14 4.77 8.62 9.88
C GLN A 14 4.59 7.90 11.21
N CYS A 15 5.70 7.62 11.88
CA CYS A 15 5.67 7.15 13.25
C CYS A 15 5.39 8.32 14.20
N LEU A 16 4.36 8.22 15.03
CA LEU A 16 4.04 9.23 16.04
C LEU A 16 4.98 9.17 17.26
N ARG A 17 5.82 8.13 17.36
CA ARG A 17 6.78 7.95 18.47
C ARG A 17 8.16 8.54 18.19
N CYS A 18 8.74 8.22 17.04
CA CYS A 18 10.09 8.69 16.67
C CYS A 18 10.09 9.66 15.48
N LEU A 19 8.91 10.03 14.98
CA LEU A 19 8.72 10.94 13.83
C LEU A 19 9.35 10.45 12.52
N HIS A 20 9.81 9.21 12.47
CA HIS A 20 10.35 8.60 11.26
C HIS A 20 9.25 8.49 10.20
N VAL A 21 9.57 8.98 8.99
CA VAL A 21 8.69 8.91 7.82
C VAL A 21 9.29 7.92 6.82
N TRP A 22 8.46 7.04 6.27
CA TRP A 22 8.88 6.12 5.22
C TRP A 22 7.75 5.89 4.21
N GLU A 23 8.15 5.57 2.99
CA GLU A 23 7.25 5.19 1.90
C GLU A 23 7.17 3.66 1.79
N ASP A 24 5.99 3.15 1.50
CA ASP A 24 5.79 1.74 1.20
C ASP A 24 4.79 1.55 0.06
N VAL A 25 5.06 0.56 -0.80
CA VAL A 25 4.29 0.32 -2.02
C VAL A 25 3.42 -0.91 -1.82
N TYR A 26 2.13 -0.74 -2.10
CA TYR A 26 1.10 -1.75 -1.99
C TYR A 26 0.44 -2.02 -3.33
N GLU A 27 0.01 -3.24 -3.52
CA GLU A 27 -0.80 -3.67 -4.66
C GLU A 27 -2.20 -4.01 -4.15
N ALA A 28 -3.19 -3.20 -4.53
CA ALA A 28 -4.59 -3.37 -4.22
C ALA A 28 -5.28 -4.13 -5.36
N PHE A 29 -5.72 -5.36 -5.11
CA PHE A 29 -6.45 -6.17 -6.08
C PHE A 29 -7.94 -5.94 -5.89
N HIS A 30 -8.58 -5.34 -6.90
CA HIS A 30 -10.01 -5.08 -6.90
C HIS A 30 -10.73 -6.31 -7.44
N ALA A 31 -11.67 -6.85 -6.66
CA ALA A 31 -12.71 -7.69 -7.26
C ALA A 31 -13.72 -6.76 -7.94
N ASP A 32 -14.43 -7.26 -8.97
CA ASP A 32 -15.45 -6.58 -9.81
C ASP A 32 -16.31 -5.50 -9.09
N ASP A 33 -16.52 -5.61 -7.78
CA ASP A 33 -17.24 -4.67 -6.93
C ASP A 33 -16.52 -3.35 -6.61
N GLY A 34 -15.34 -3.08 -7.21
CA GLY A 34 -14.60 -1.83 -7.06
C GLY A 34 -14.03 -1.60 -5.66
N ARG A 35 -14.07 -2.61 -4.79
CA ARG A 35 -13.43 -2.60 -3.47
C ARG A 35 -12.17 -3.45 -3.50
N PRO A 36 -11.05 -2.98 -2.92
CA PRO A 36 -9.86 -3.79 -2.80
C PRO A 36 -10.11 -4.96 -1.85
N VAL A 37 -10.08 -6.18 -2.41
CA VAL A 37 -10.32 -7.42 -1.66
C VAL A 37 -9.02 -8.00 -1.13
N VAL A 38 -7.91 -7.82 -1.85
CA VAL A 38 -6.60 -8.35 -1.45
C VAL A 38 -5.56 -7.25 -1.54
N TRP A 39 -4.84 -7.03 -0.46
CA TRP A 39 -3.66 -6.18 -0.43
C TRP A 39 -2.43 -7.06 -0.54
N ARG A 40 -1.47 -6.69 -1.39
CA ARG A 40 -0.13 -7.26 -1.37
C ARG A 40 0.90 -6.19 -1.13
N ARG A 41 1.98 -6.58 -0.47
CA ARG A 41 3.17 -5.78 -0.26
C ARG A 41 4.36 -6.62 -0.68
N ARG A 42 5.12 -6.15 -1.68
CA ARG A 42 6.29 -6.88 -2.22
C ARG A 42 5.95 -8.34 -2.57
N GLY A 43 4.76 -8.59 -3.13
CA GLY A 43 4.29 -9.94 -3.47
C GLY A 43 3.65 -10.75 -2.33
N PHE A 44 3.73 -10.32 -1.07
CA PHE A 44 3.09 -11.01 0.06
C PHE A 44 1.70 -10.46 0.33
N VAL A 45 0.72 -11.34 0.48
CA VAL A 45 -0.64 -10.95 0.91
C VAL A 45 -0.57 -10.38 2.32
N THR A 46 -1.18 -9.22 2.51
CA THR A 46 -1.15 -8.46 3.76
C THR A 46 -2.52 -7.86 4.04
N THR A 47 -2.69 -7.32 5.25
CA THR A 47 -3.86 -6.53 5.60
C THR A 47 -3.77 -5.15 4.95
N ALA A 48 -4.87 -4.39 5.03
CA ALA A 48 -4.87 -3.03 4.48
C ALA A 48 -3.76 -2.17 5.12
N PRO A 49 -3.16 -1.24 4.35
CA PRO A 49 -1.98 -0.47 4.77
C PRO A 49 -2.11 0.27 6.11
N TRP A 50 -3.33 0.60 6.52
CA TRP A 50 -3.63 1.31 7.76
C TRP A 50 -3.91 0.42 8.98
N VAL A 51 -3.99 -0.92 8.82
CA VAL A 51 -4.43 -1.82 9.91
C VAL A 51 -3.27 -2.32 10.76
N ASP A 52 -2.20 -2.80 10.14
CA ASP A 52 -1.11 -3.48 10.87
C ASP A 52 0.25 -2.96 10.42
N ARG A 53 0.66 -1.82 10.98
CA ARG A 53 1.96 -1.21 10.70
C ARG A 53 2.70 -0.89 11.98
N SER A 54 3.93 -1.39 12.03
CA SER A 54 4.92 -1.01 13.04
C SER A 54 6.03 -0.18 12.38
N CYS A 55 6.54 0.81 13.09
CA CYS A 55 7.64 1.63 12.59
C CYS A 55 8.91 0.78 12.38
N PRO A 56 9.59 0.85 11.22
CA PRO A 56 10.81 0.08 10.98
C PRO A 56 11.99 0.54 11.85
N ASN A 57 11.94 1.76 12.40
CA ASN A 57 13.01 2.32 13.22
C ASN A 57 12.87 1.98 14.71
N CYS A 58 11.65 2.00 15.26
CA CYS A 58 11.42 1.85 16.70
C CYS A 58 10.41 0.75 17.08
N SER A 59 9.90 0.02 16.09
CA SER A 59 8.90 -1.06 16.25
C SER A 59 7.60 -0.64 16.95
N ALA A 60 7.33 0.67 17.05
CA ALA A 60 6.13 1.17 17.67
C ALA A 60 4.91 0.98 16.75
N PRO A 61 3.74 0.56 17.27
CA PRO A 61 2.51 0.41 16.50
C PRO A 61 1.83 1.76 16.19
N GLN A 62 2.34 2.86 16.75
CA GLN A 62 1.79 4.21 16.58
C GLN A 62 2.24 4.79 15.25
N VAL A 63 1.62 4.31 14.17
CA VAL A 63 1.91 4.71 12.79
C VAL A 63 0.68 5.37 12.20
N LYS A 64 0.87 6.55 11.61
CA LYS A 64 -0.17 7.29 10.91
C LYS A 64 0.12 7.25 9.39
N PRO A 65 -0.82 6.75 8.57
CA PRO A 65 -0.72 6.95 7.13
C PRO A 65 -0.90 8.43 6.83
N LEU A 66 0.04 8.99 6.08
CA LEU A 66 -0.07 10.33 5.54
C LEU A 66 -0.87 10.25 4.23
N PRO A 67 -1.73 11.25 3.94
CA PRO A 67 -2.35 11.32 2.64
C PRO A 67 -1.23 11.51 1.61
N SER A 68 -1.03 10.51 0.76
CA SER A 68 -0.09 10.63 -0.36
C SER A 68 -0.54 11.82 -1.21
N CYS A 69 0.35 12.79 -1.39
CA CYS A 69 0.11 13.95 -2.22
C CYS A 69 -0.04 13.47 -3.68
N GLY A 70 -1.29 13.22 -4.06
CA GLY A 70 -1.65 12.56 -5.30
C GLY A 70 -1.45 11.05 -5.20
N ARG A 71 -2.56 10.29 -5.24
CA ARG A 71 -2.52 8.90 -5.69
C ARG A 71 -1.90 8.90 -7.08
N ARG A 72 -0.58 8.71 -7.16
CA ARG A 72 0.06 8.38 -8.41
C ARG A 72 -0.32 6.94 -8.65
N ASP A 73 -1.40 6.73 -9.39
CA ASP A 73 -1.60 5.50 -10.13
C ASP A 73 -0.28 5.22 -10.85
N VAL A 74 0.53 4.33 -10.27
CA VAL A 74 1.69 3.79 -10.96
C VAL A 74 1.08 2.94 -12.04
N ARG A 75 0.82 3.55 -13.20
CA ARG A 75 0.32 2.86 -14.40
C ARG A 75 1.20 1.63 -14.56
N LYS A 76 0.60 0.45 -14.44
CA LYS A 76 1.23 -0.79 -14.86
C LYS A 76 1.69 -0.58 -16.29
N THR A 77 2.99 -0.43 -16.49
CA THR A 77 3.56 -0.50 -17.83
C THR A 77 3.24 -1.92 -18.32
N PRO A 78 2.46 -2.07 -19.41
CA PRO A 78 2.19 -3.40 -19.94
C PRO A 78 3.52 -4.04 -20.36
N PRO A 79 3.70 -5.36 -20.17
CA PRO A 79 4.88 -6.05 -20.69
C PRO A 79 4.90 -5.86 -22.22
N ARG A 80 6.02 -5.37 -22.74
CA ARG A 80 6.27 -5.33 -24.19
C ARG A 80 6.31 -6.76 -24.71
N GLY A 81 5.71 -6.94 -25.89
CA GLY A 81 5.43 -8.23 -26.54
C GLY A 81 6.64 -9.04 -26.95
#